data_AF-A0A949R6U4-F1
#
_entry.id   AF-A0A949R6U4-F1
#
_cell.length_a   1.000
_cell.length_b   1.000
_cell.length_c   1.000
_cell.angle_alpha   90.00
_cell.angle_beta   90.00
_cell.angle_gamma   90.00
#
_symmetry.space_group_name_H-M   'P 1'
#
loop_
_entity.id
_entity.type
_entity.pdbx_description
1 polymer ?
#
loop_
_entity_poly.entity_id
_entity_poly.type
_entity_poly.pdbx_seq_one_letter_code
_entity_poly.pdbx_strand_id
1 'polypeptide(L)'
;MVSYICESDTFAWDRHLPEVHVGDELAFLNAGANGFSMAGNYNSRYRPAEVLVKDGKATLIRRRETLEDLLVLQVEEPLTAAPVSV
;
A
#
# COMPACT_ATOMS: atom_id res chain seq x y z
N MET A 1 9.95 -14.57 -2.94
CA MET A 1 8.68 -13.85 -3.23
C MET A 1 8.95 -12.37 -3.14
N VAL A 2 8.88 -11.70 -4.29
CA VAL A 2 9.12 -10.26 -4.40
C VAL A 2 7.80 -9.51 -4.48
N SER A 3 7.82 -8.27 -4.01
CA SER A 3 6.72 -7.32 -4.14
C SER A 3 6.68 -6.71 -5.54
N TYR A 4 5.71 -5.83 -5.79
CA TYR A 4 5.57 -5.07 -7.03
C TYR A 4 6.21 -3.67 -6.96
N ILE A 5 7.00 -3.39 -5.92
CA ILE A 5 7.74 -2.14 -5.75
C ILE A 5 9.02 -2.21 -6.60
N CYS A 6 9.39 -1.10 -7.26
CA CYS A 6 10.57 -0.99 -8.13
C CYS A 6 11.88 -0.82 -7.31
N GLU A 7 12.06 -1.68 -6.32
CA GLU A 7 13.20 -1.75 -5.40
C GLU A 7 13.44 -3.22 -5.05
N SER A 8 14.53 -3.54 -4.35
CA SER A 8 14.77 -4.89 -3.79
C SER A 8 13.80 -5.22 -2.64
N ASP A 9 12.49 -5.13 -2.87
CA ASP A 9 11.41 -5.34 -1.89
C ASP A 9 11.00 -6.82 -1.88
N THR A 10 11.63 -7.58 -0.99
CA THR A 10 11.43 -9.04 -0.88
C THR A 10 10.72 -9.41 0.42
N PHE A 11 9.55 -10.02 0.31
CA PHE A 11 8.78 -10.49 1.47
C PHE A 11 9.36 -11.77 2.10
N ALA A 12 9.85 -12.69 1.28
CA ALA A 12 10.40 -13.95 1.74
C ALA A 12 11.40 -14.53 0.74
N TRP A 13 12.43 -15.17 1.27
CA TRP A 13 13.44 -15.91 0.51
C TRP A 13 13.26 -17.41 0.75
N ASP A 14 13.46 -18.21 -0.30
CA ASP A 14 13.50 -19.67 -0.26
C ASP A 14 12.35 -20.32 0.53
N ARG A 15 11.11 -19.92 0.22
CA ARG A 15 9.90 -20.53 0.80
C ARG A 15 9.35 -21.59 -0.13
N HIS A 16 9.16 -22.79 0.41
CA HIS A 16 8.36 -23.82 -0.23
C HIS A 16 6.90 -23.37 -0.28
N LEU A 17 6.38 -23.24 -1.50
CA LEU A 17 5.00 -22.92 -1.79
C LEU A 17 4.50 -23.93 -2.83
N PRO A 18 3.19 -24.26 -2.83
CA PRO A 18 2.58 -24.91 -3.99
C PRO A 18 2.71 -24.00 -5.23
N GLU A 19 2.41 -24.54 -6.41
CA GLU A 19 2.38 -23.77 -7.65
C GLU A 19 1.40 -22.59 -7.53
N VAL A 20 1.86 -21.37 -7.87
CA VAL A 20 1.11 -20.12 -7.72
C VAL A 20 0.75 -19.58 -9.09
N HIS A 21 -0.50 -19.16 -9.25
CA HIS A 21 -1.04 -18.60 -10.48
C HIS A 21 -1.49 -17.14 -10.27
N VAL A 22 -1.65 -16.42 -11.38
CA VAL A 22 -2.22 -15.07 -11.35
C VAL A 22 -3.66 -15.16 -10.85
N GLY A 23 -3.96 -14.42 -9.78
CA GLY A 23 -5.28 -14.42 -9.13
C GLY A 23 -5.31 -15.20 -7.82
N ASP A 24 -4.28 -15.99 -7.50
CA ASP A 24 -4.17 -16.64 -6.20
C ASP A 24 -3.93 -15.61 -5.08
N GLU A 25 -4.52 -15.89 -3.91
CA GLU A 25 -4.36 -15.05 -2.73
C GLU A 25 -3.29 -15.60 -1.79
N LEU A 26 -2.50 -14.70 -1.23
CA LEU A 26 -1.42 -15.03 -0.30
C LEU A 26 -1.69 -14.39 1.05
N ALA A 27 -1.58 -15.19 2.12
CA ALA A 27 -1.79 -14.73 3.49
C ALA A 27 -0.47 -14.65 4.26
N PHE A 28 -0.16 -13.45 4.76
CA PHE A 28 0.92 -13.23 5.71
C PHE A 28 0.36 -13.28 7.14
N LEU A 29 0.75 -14.31 7.90
CA LEU A 29 0.34 -14.46 9.30
C LEU A 29 1.17 -13.56 10.20
N ASN A 30 0.64 -13.25 11.40
CA ASN A 30 1.30 -12.46 12.43
C ASN A 30 1.67 -11.01 12.03
N ALA A 31 0.94 -10.42 11.07
CA ALA A 31 1.13 -9.04 10.62
C ALA A 31 0.40 -7.98 11.48
N GLY A 32 -0.12 -8.35 12.65
CA GLY A 32 -0.97 -7.48 13.48
C GLY A 32 -0.25 -6.35 14.21
N ALA A 33 1.07 -6.49 14.43
CA ALA A 33 1.90 -5.45 15.03
C ALA A 33 2.95 -5.00 14.02
N ASN A 34 3.29 -3.71 14.03
CA ASN A 34 4.29 -3.07 13.15
C ASN A 34 3.99 -3.10 11.64
N GLY A 35 2.99 -3.85 11.17
CA GLY A 35 2.60 -3.91 9.77
C GLY A 35 2.03 -2.57 9.28
N PHE A 36 0.77 -2.29 9.60
CA PHE A 36 0.13 -1.06 9.15
C PHE A 36 0.81 0.20 9.72
N SER A 37 1.25 0.16 10.98
CA SER A 37 1.85 1.34 11.64
C SER A 37 3.16 1.80 10.98
N MET A 38 3.88 0.90 10.31
CA MET A 38 5.09 1.23 9.54
C MET A 38 4.81 1.33 8.03
N ALA A 39 3.57 1.14 7.59
CA ALA A 39 3.21 1.29 6.19
C ALA A 39 3.28 2.76 5.77
N GLY A 40 3.81 3.01 4.57
CA GLY A 40 3.92 4.34 3.98
C GLY A 40 3.48 4.36 2.52
N ASN A 41 3.54 5.54 1.91
CA ASN A 41 3.07 5.79 0.55
C ASN A 41 4.18 5.71 -0.50
N TYR A 42 5.20 4.89 -0.27
CA TYR A 42 6.31 4.72 -1.22
C TYR A 42 5.78 4.31 -2.60
N ASN A 43 6.36 4.89 -3.66
CA ASN A 43 5.86 4.80 -5.04
C ASN A 43 4.39 5.21 -5.23
N SER A 44 3.94 6.21 -4.46
CA SER A 44 2.58 6.74 -4.49
C SER A 44 1.50 5.66 -4.31
N ARG A 45 1.81 4.64 -3.51
CA ARG A 45 0.88 3.55 -3.23
C ARG A 45 -0.02 3.89 -2.05
N TYR A 46 -1.27 3.51 -2.16
CA TYR A 46 -2.27 3.68 -1.11
C TYR A 46 -2.08 2.64 -0.01
N ARG A 47 -2.13 3.06 1.25
CA ARG A 47 -2.22 2.11 2.36
C ARG A 47 -3.50 1.29 2.24
N PRO A 48 -3.44 -0.01 2.54
CA PRO A 48 -4.57 -0.92 2.35
C PRO A 48 -5.71 -0.63 3.34
N ALA A 49 -6.88 -1.21 3.08
CA ALA A 49 -7.95 -1.23 4.07
C ALA A 49 -7.64 -2.24 5.19
N GLU A 50 -8.14 -1.99 6.40
CA GLU A 50 -8.13 -2.96 7.50
C GLU A 50 -9.56 -3.32 7.89
N VAL A 51 -9.77 -4.62 8.10
CA VAL A 51 -11.06 -5.21 8.46
C VAL A 51 -10.90 -5.96 9.77
N LEU A 52 -11.78 -5.66 10.73
CA LEU A 52 -11.94 -6.44 11.94
C LEU A 52 -12.97 -7.55 11.70
N VAL A 53 -12.55 -8.79 11.92
CA VAL A 53 -13.47 -9.94 11.97
C VAL A 53 -13.71 -10.29 13.42
N LYS A 54 -14.96 -10.14 13.88
CA LYS A 54 -15.38 -10.46 15.25
C LYS A 54 -16.76 -11.09 15.21
N ASP A 55 -16.95 -12.20 15.94
CA ASP A 55 -18.23 -12.91 16.03
C ASP A 55 -18.80 -13.29 14.64
N GLY A 56 -17.93 -13.71 13.73
CA GLY A 56 -18.29 -14.05 12.34
C GLY A 56 -18.64 -12.86 11.45
N LYS A 57 -18.55 -11.62 11.95
CA LYS A 57 -18.86 -10.40 11.21
C LYS A 57 -17.59 -9.64 10.84
N ALA A 58 -17.45 -9.34 9.55
CA ALA A 58 -16.42 -8.46 9.03
C ALA A 58 -16.88 -6.99 9.10
N THR A 59 -16.04 -6.11 9.65
CA THR A 59 -16.30 -4.67 9.75
C THR A 59 -15.08 -3.90 9.28
N LEU A 60 -15.27 -2.95 8.37
CA LEU A 60 -14.20 -2.04 7.94
C LEU A 60 -13.81 -1.13 9.11
N ILE A 61 -12.57 -1.23 9.59
CA ILE A 61 -12.04 -0.39 10.67
C ILE A 61 -11.12 0.71 10.16
N ARG A 62 -10.56 0.54 8.96
CA ARG A 62 -9.80 1.56 8.25
C ARG A 62 -10.03 1.42 6.76
N ARG A 63 -10.48 2.50 6.10
CA ARG A 63 -10.64 2.52 4.65
C ARG A 63 -9.27 2.52 3.96
N ARG A 64 -9.22 2.00 2.74
CA ARG A 64 -8.08 2.18 1.84
C ARG A 64 -7.90 3.67 1.53
N GLU A 65 -6.66 4.10 1.36
CA GLU A 65 -6.36 5.44 0.89
C GLU A 65 -6.72 5.65 -0.58
N THR A 66 -6.86 6.92 -0.94
CA THR A 66 -7.24 7.43 -2.25
C THR A 66 -6.14 8.35 -2.76
N LEU A 67 -6.25 8.81 -4.01
CA LEU A 67 -5.31 9.78 -4.56
C LEU A 67 -5.33 11.07 -3.73
N GLU A 68 -6.51 11.52 -3.33
CA GLU A 68 -6.72 12.72 -2.53
C GLU A 68 -5.98 12.66 -1.20
N ASP A 69 -5.93 11.48 -0.57
CA ASP A 69 -5.18 11.28 0.68
C ASP A 69 -3.66 11.45 0.48
N LEU A 70 -3.13 11.11 -0.70
CA LEU A 70 -1.71 11.31 -1.03
C LEU A 70 -1.37 12.80 -1.24
N LEU A 71 -2.32 13.56 -1.77
CA LEU A 71 -2.12 14.96 -2.14
C LEU A 71 -2.40 15.91 -0.97
N VAL A 72 -2.94 15.43 0.16
CA VAL A 72 -3.42 16.27 1.27
C VAL A 72 -2.36 17.22 1.87
N LEU A 73 -1.08 16.88 1.75
CA LEU A 73 0.04 17.70 2.24
C LEU A 73 0.70 18.54 1.15
N GLN A 74 0.29 18.40 -0.11
CA GLN A 74 0.83 19.17 -1.22
C GLN A 74 0.22 20.57 -1.23
N VAL A 75 1.07 21.59 -1.35
CA VAL A 75 0.64 22.97 -1.55
C VAL A 75 0.71 23.26 -3.04
N GLU A 76 -0.41 23.68 -3.61
CA GLU A 76 -0.44 24.16 -4.98
C GLU A 76 0.20 25.55 -5.03
N GLU A 77 1.30 25.68 -5.77
CA GLU A 77 1.84 26.99 -6.13
C GLU A 77 1.02 27.56 -7.31
N PRO A 78 0.49 28.78 -7.22
CA PRO A 78 -0.20 29.39 -8.34
C PRO A 78 0.79 29.55 -9.49
N LEU A 79 0.46 28.99 -10.65
CA LEU A 79 1.19 29.19 -11.89
C LEU A 79 1.03 30.66 -12.34
N THR A 80 1.79 31.59 -11.74
CA THR A 80 2.07 32.86 -12.40
C THR A 80 2.89 32.54 -13.64
N ALA A 81 2.28 32.68 -14.81
CA ALA A 81 2.91 32.50 -16.11
C ALA A 81 4.10 33.47 -16.27
N ALA A 82 5.26 33.09 -15.77
CA ALA A 82 6.51 33.60 -16.32
C ALA A 82 6.78 32.80 -17.60
N PRO A 83 6.91 33.45 -18.77
CA PRO A 83 7.25 32.73 -19.98
C PRO A 83 8.63 32.08 -19.76
N VAL A 84 8.66 30.75 -19.81
CA VAL A 84 9.91 30.00 -19.84
C VAL A 84 10.58 30.35 -21.17
N SER A 85 11.54 31.27 -21.14
CA SER A 85 12.40 31.54 -22.28
C SER A 85 13.34 30.36 -22.46
N VAL A 86 13.10 29.58 -23.51
CA VAL A 86 14.12 28.70 -24.12
C VAL A 86 15.23 29.56 -24.70
#